data_AF-A0A7V6HTN6-F1
#
_entry.id   AF-A0A7V6HTN6-F1
#
_cell.length_a   1.000
_cell.length_b   1.000
_cell.length_c   1.000
_cell.angle_alpha   90.00
_cell.angle_beta   90.00
_cell.angle_gamma   90.00
#
_symmetry.space_group_name_H-M   'P 1'
#
loop_
_entity.id
_entity.type
_entity.pdbx_description
1 polymer ?
#
loop_
_entity_poly.entity_id
_entity_poly.type
_entity_poly.pdbx_seq_one_letter_code
_entity_poly.pdbx_strand_id
1 'polypeptide(L)'
;MDILEKLENSYNREVQKKVLAQLNVIDEASKKYIREKIKFRLIFLEKANPLATELNREKAMHKNFRSESRNKLRKVKMEFKGRRAEVKENYHFDLKEANLSLSLIKKKIQSNYQKARREYIQAYFSNKLVLKDKLAKFDQDFKVYFDKEMAERLNHRDETIKALKQKYLEDIDKIKKQYQNEVKEIKKSSLRVNKKAFKAEKKAIIAKLATEIKALKQEMKEQDKANRSSLKQFKKETQIIKRKARKEIRNINKETRNVVNKMSAQERKEFTELQKYINEDFCLRRRAKIDQKEALILKKINPAYIYIAPAVFGEVFFTLFPFIFMIIGSLFRVNFTNLSKSRWVGLQNFIRIFTKDVEFQKAIYNTVIYSLFTVILLTVVTISMAAWLAKNTKIHNLAQTMVFTPHIASLVSISILWIAMLNPNGIINQILAVFNIKGPAWLLQENTSLFSVSLVTVWKDIGYYVLIIISGLQGIPAYVYEAAKLDKASKSRTFFNITIPLLAPTLSFVFITKFINSFKVFAPIEIMTNGGPMGSSMVLSYWVYKVGRIGFNYGQAMAGAIILTLMIAICTFINNRYLRRIVRY
;
A
#
# COMPACT_ATOMS: atom_id res chain seq x y z
N MET A 1 31.94 -62.33 -0.03
CA MET A 1 31.26 -62.07 -1.30
C MET A 1 30.17 -63.11 -1.56
N ASP A 2 30.42 -64.41 -1.45
CA ASP A 2 29.43 -65.45 -1.80
C ASP A 2 28.11 -65.46 -0.99
N ILE A 3 28.12 -65.07 0.30
CA ILE A 3 26.89 -64.96 1.13
C ILE A 3 26.13 -63.65 0.84
N LEU A 4 26.85 -62.55 0.62
CA LEU A 4 26.28 -61.24 0.26
C LEU A 4 25.69 -61.24 -1.16
N GLU A 5 26.32 -61.95 -2.10
CA GLU A 5 25.84 -62.13 -3.47
C GLU A 5 24.62 -63.07 -3.52
N LYS A 6 24.57 -64.10 -2.66
CA LYS A 6 23.37 -64.93 -2.44
C LYS A 6 22.23 -64.17 -1.74
N LEU A 7 22.53 -63.29 -0.79
CA LEU A 7 21.54 -62.42 -0.12
C LEU A 7 21.04 -61.27 -1.03
N GLU A 8 21.89 -60.74 -1.90
CA GLU A 8 21.53 -59.76 -2.94
C GLU A 8 20.64 -60.38 -4.03
N ASN A 9 20.85 -61.65 -4.39
CA ASN A 9 20.23 -62.25 -5.58
C ASN A 9 18.97 -63.11 -5.37
N SER A 10 18.58 -63.59 -4.17
CA SER A 10 17.50 -64.60 -4.13
C SER A 10 16.30 -64.41 -3.19
N TYR A 11 16.16 -63.31 -2.44
CA TYR A 11 14.93 -63.15 -1.63
C TYR A 11 14.53 -61.69 -1.36
N ASN A 12 15.47 -60.84 -0.92
CA ASN A 12 15.11 -59.53 -0.38
C ASN A 12 14.74 -58.50 -1.47
N ARG A 13 15.44 -58.50 -2.61
CA ARG A 13 15.12 -57.68 -3.79
C ARG A 13 13.79 -58.09 -4.43
N GLU A 14 13.48 -59.38 -4.40
CA GLU A 14 12.24 -59.95 -4.92
C GLU A 14 11.05 -59.62 -4.00
N VAL A 15 11.24 -59.74 -2.68
CA VAL A 15 10.31 -59.31 -1.65
C VAL A 15 10.00 -57.82 -1.77
N GLN A 16 11.02 -56.97 -1.97
CA GLN A 16 10.82 -55.54 -2.18
C GLN A 16 10.12 -55.21 -3.50
N LYS A 17 10.45 -55.91 -4.60
CA LYS A 17 9.70 -55.79 -5.86
C LYS A 17 8.24 -56.19 -5.69
N LYS A 18 7.95 -57.26 -4.93
CA LYS A 18 6.59 -57.71 -4.60
C LYS A 18 5.84 -56.68 -3.75
N VAL A 19 6.47 -56.13 -2.71
CA VAL A 19 5.87 -55.07 -1.87
C VAL A 19 5.64 -53.77 -2.66
N LEU A 20 6.61 -53.36 -3.50
CA LEU A 20 6.50 -52.17 -4.34
C LEU A 20 5.42 -52.34 -5.42
N ALA A 21 5.31 -53.52 -6.01
CA ALA A 21 4.23 -53.85 -6.96
C ALA A 21 2.86 -53.71 -6.28
N GLN A 22 2.70 -54.21 -5.05
CA GLN A 22 1.47 -54.06 -4.29
C GLN A 22 1.17 -52.61 -3.89
N LEU A 23 2.19 -51.82 -3.56
CA LEU A 23 2.04 -50.38 -3.31
C LEU A 23 1.64 -49.61 -4.58
N ASN A 24 2.17 -49.99 -5.75
CA ASN A 24 1.78 -49.42 -7.03
C ASN A 24 0.33 -49.79 -7.39
N VAL A 25 -0.11 -51.02 -7.11
CA VAL A 25 -1.52 -51.44 -7.26
C VAL A 25 -2.44 -50.58 -6.37
N ILE A 26 -2.01 -50.28 -5.13
CA ILE A 26 -2.72 -49.37 -4.22
C ILE A 26 -2.81 -47.94 -4.79
N ASP A 27 -1.74 -47.44 -5.39
CA ASP A 27 -1.67 -46.11 -5.98
C ASP A 27 -2.51 -46.00 -7.27
N GLU A 28 -2.40 -46.96 -8.18
CA GLU A 28 -3.22 -47.06 -9.40
C GLU A 28 -4.72 -47.19 -9.08
N ALA A 29 -5.11 -48.03 -8.12
CA ALA A 29 -6.50 -48.14 -7.68
C ALA A 29 -7.01 -46.80 -7.09
N SER A 30 -6.15 -46.08 -6.37
CA SER A 30 -6.48 -44.74 -5.84
C SER A 30 -6.63 -43.70 -6.96
N LYS A 31 -5.75 -43.73 -7.96
CA LYS A 31 -5.82 -42.86 -9.15
C LYS A 31 -7.04 -43.15 -10.01
N LYS A 32 -7.42 -44.42 -10.19
CA LYS A 32 -8.63 -44.82 -10.93
C LYS A 32 -9.88 -44.30 -10.22
N TYR A 33 -9.97 -44.46 -8.90
CA TYR A 33 -11.07 -43.89 -8.11
C TYR A 33 -11.16 -42.35 -8.24
N ILE A 34 -10.02 -41.65 -8.19
CA ILE A 34 -9.97 -40.19 -8.33
C ILE A 34 -10.38 -39.77 -9.75
N ARG A 35 -9.92 -40.47 -10.80
CA ARG A 35 -10.29 -40.20 -12.19
C ARG A 35 -11.79 -40.35 -12.42
N GLU A 36 -12.39 -41.45 -11.97
CA GLU A 36 -13.84 -41.65 -12.08
C GLU A 36 -14.62 -40.58 -11.32
N LYS A 37 -14.18 -40.25 -10.09
CA LYS A 37 -14.77 -39.17 -9.29
C LYS A 37 -14.74 -37.80 -10.00
N ILE A 38 -13.66 -37.51 -10.74
CA ILE A 38 -13.52 -36.26 -11.52
C ILE A 38 -14.40 -36.31 -12.77
N LYS A 39 -14.43 -37.44 -13.49
CA LYS A 39 -15.25 -37.64 -14.69
C LYS A 39 -16.75 -37.40 -14.40
N PHE A 40 -17.24 -37.89 -13.26
CA PHE A 40 -18.62 -37.60 -12.80
C PHE A 40 -18.88 -36.11 -12.56
N ARG A 41 -17.88 -35.34 -12.12
CA ARG A 41 -18.02 -33.90 -11.84
C ARG A 41 -17.89 -33.03 -13.09
N LEU A 42 -17.17 -33.50 -14.12
CA LEU A 42 -17.03 -32.82 -15.41
C LEU A 42 -18.30 -32.92 -16.26
N ILE A 43 -18.96 -34.08 -16.30
CA ILE A 43 -20.26 -34.27 -16.99
C ILE A 43 -21.32 -33.29 -16.46
N PHE A 44 -21.28 -32.99 -15.15
CA PHE A 44 -22.14 -31.99 -14.52
C PHE A 44 -21.88 -30.57 -15.03
N LEU A 45 -20.61 -30.20 -15.19
CA LEU A 45 -20.22 -28.86 -15.62
C LEU A 45 -20.51 -28.63 -17.11
N GLU A 46 -20.31 -29.64 -17.97
CA GLU A 46 -20.55 -29.51 -19.41
C GLU A 46 -22.03 -29.29 -19.77
N LYS A 47 -22.98 -29.97 -19.11
CA LYS A 47 -24.42 -29.83 -19.41
C LYS A 47 -25.08 -28.66 -18.69
N ALA A 48 -24.68 -28.36 -17.45
CA ALA A 48 -25.35 -27.35 -16.64
C ALA A 48 -24.83 -25.91 -16.89
N ASN A 49 -23.55 -25.74 -17.21
CA ASN A 49 -22.98 -24.40 -17.41
C ASN A 49 -23.55 -23.64 -18.60
N PRO A 50 -23.79 -24.22 -19.79
CA PRO A 50 -24.31 -23.49 -20.93
C PRO A 50 -25.69 -22.89 -20.62
N LEU A 51 -26.60 -23.71 -20.08
CA LEU A 51 -27.96 -23.31 -19.70
C LEU A 51 -27.99 -22.31 -18.54
N ALA A 52 -27.12 -22.49 -17.54
CA ALA A 52 -26.99 -21.52 -16.44
C ALA A 52 -26.41 -20.18 -16.93
N THR A 53 -25.47 -20.22 -17.87
CA THR A 53 -24.88 -19.03 -18.49
C THR A 53 -25.91 -18.30 -19.34
N GLU A 54 -26.72 -19.02 -20.10
CA GLU A 54 -27.79 -18.48 -20.94
C GLU A 54 -28.92 -17.87 -20.09
N LEU A 55 -29.36 -18.57 -19.03
CA LEU A 55 -30.29 -18.02 -18.04
C LEU A 55 -29.75 -16.74 -17.39
N ASN A 56 -28.45 -16.72 -17.07
CA ASN A 56 -27.80 -15.55 -16.48
C ASN A 56 -27.65 -14.41 -17.49
N ARG A 57 -27.41 -14.69 -18.78
CA ARG A 57 -27.42 -13.68 -19.87
C ARG A 57 -28.82 -13.08 -20.02
N GLU A 58 -29.86 -13.91 -20.09
CA GLU A 58 -31.25 -13.46 -20.18
C GLU A 58 -31.68 -12.66 -18.95
N LYS A 59 -31.29 -13.08 -17.75
CA LYS A 59 -31.49 -12.30 -16.51
C LYS A 59 -30.67 -11.01 -16.49
N ALA A 60 -29.46 -11.00 -17.03
CA ALA A 60 -28.61 -9.81 -17.10
C ALA A 60 -29.12 -8.76 -18.11
N MET A 61 -29.80 -9.18 -19.18
CA MET A 61 -30.53 -8.24 -20.07
C MET A 61 -31.57 -7.39 -19.32
N HIS A 62 -32.02 -7.80 -18.13
CA HIS A 62 -32.88 -7.00 -17.24
C HIS A 62 -32.25 -5.65 -16.86
N LYS A 63 -30.92 -5.49 -16.95
CA LYS A 63 -30.22 -4.23 -16.70
C LYS A 63 -30.09 -3.31 -17.92
N ASN A 64 -30.34 -3.79 -19.15
CA ASN A 64 -29.77 -3.16 -20.34
C ASN A 64 -30.73 -2.72 -21.46
N PHE A 65 -32.05 -2.72 -21.28
CA PHE A 65 -32.94 -2.07 -22.27
C PHE A 65 -32.65 -0.55 -22.40
N ARG A 66 -32.19 0.08 -21.31
CA ARG A 66 -31.71 1.46 -21.32
C ARG A 66 -30.23 1.58 -21.72
N SER A 67 -29.44 0.50 -21.74
CA SER A 67 -27.99 0.64 -21.91
C SER A 67 -27.59 0.80 -23.37
N GLU A 68 -28.25 0.16 -24.33
CA GLU A 68 -27.83 0.26 -25.73
C GLU A 68 -28.06 1.66 -26.29
N SER A 69 -29.27 2.22 -26.12
CA SER A 69 -29.54 3.61 -26.49
C SER A 69 -28.70 4.60 -25.68
N ARG A 70 -28.44 4.33 -24.38
CA ARG A 70 -27.52 5.17 -23.57
C ARG A 70 -26.06 5.05 -24.02
N ASN A 71 -25.62 3.89 -24.48
CA ASN A 71 -24.27 3.64 -24.98
C ASN A 71 -24.09 4.31 -26.34
N LYS A 72 -25.08 4.21 -27.23
CA LYS A 72 -25.14 4.96 -28.50
C LYS A 72 -25.13 6.48 -28.25
N LEU A 73 -25.95 6.98 -27.31
CA LEU A 73 -25.93 8.39 -26.89
C LEU A 73 -24.60 8.82 -26.26
N ARG A 74 -23.95 7.95 -25.47
CA ARG A 74 -22.62 8.23 -24.90
C ARG A 74 -21.55 8.31 -25.98
N LYS A 75 -21.57 7.41 -26.95
CA LYS A 75 -20.64 7.38 -28.09
C LYS A 75 -20.76 8.66 -28.92
N VAL A 76 -21.98 9.00 -29.34
CA VAL A 76 -22.28 10.25 -30.09
C VAL A 76 -21.85 11.50 -29.30
N LYS A 77 -22.06 11.52 -27.97
CA LYS A 77 -21.60 12.62 -27.11
C LYS A 77 -20.08 12.73 -27.03
N MET A 78 -19.34 11.62 -27.04
CA MET A 78 -17.87 11.65 -27.08
C MET A 78 -17.36 12.11 -28.44
N GLU A 79 -17.92 11.62 -29.54
CA GLU A 79 -17.57 12.05 -30.90
C GLU A 79 -17.83 13.54 -31.12
N PHE A 80 -18.94 14.08 -30.61
CA PHE A 80 -19.20 15.53 -30.63
C PHE A 80 -18.14 16.34 -29.87
N LYS A 81 -17.71 15.87 -28.70
CA LYS A 81 -16.65 16.54 -27.93
C LYS A 81 -15.31 16.53 -28.68
N GLY A 82 -14.99 15.42 -29.35
CA GLY A 82 -13.80 15.30 -30.19
C GLY A 82 -13.81 16.28 -31.37
N ARG A 83 -14.86 16.23 -32.20
CA ARG A 83 -15.05 17.14 -33.35
C ARG A 83 -14.98 18.63 -32.94
N ARG A 84 -15.59 18.99 -31.81
CA ARG A 84 -15.55 20.38 -31.29
C ARG A 84 -14.15 20.78 -30.79
N ALA A 85 -13.40 19.87 -30.19
CA ALA A 85 -12.05 20.14 -29.72
C ALA A 85 -11.10 20.40 -30.90
N GLU A 86 -11.18 19.57 -31.94
CA GLU A 86 -10.39 19.69 -33.17
C GLU A 86 -10.60 21.04 -33.86
N VAL A 87 -11.86 21.46 -34.09
CA VAL A 87 -12.17 22.78 -34.68
C VAL A 87 -11.63 23.94 -33.82
N LYS A 88 -11.66 23.80 -32.50
CA LYS A 88 -11.11 24.82 -31.58
C LYS A 88 -9.59 24.88 -31.66
N GLU A 89 -8.92 23.74 -31.78
CA GLU A 89 -7.47 23.66 -31.88
C GLU A 89 -6.98 24.26 -33.20
N ASN A 90 -7.63 23.93 -34.32
CA ASN A 90 -7.33 24.51 -35.64
C ASN A 90 -7.49 26.03 -35.63
N TYR A 91 -8.58 26.55 -35.07
CA TYR A 91 -8.78 28.01 -34.93
C TYR A 91 -7.66 28.69 -34.12
N HIS A 92 -7.20 28.07 -33.02
CA HIS A 92 -6.11 28.62 -32.23
C HIS A 92 -4.77 28.57 -32.96
N PHE A 93 -4.53 27.52 -33.76
CA PHE A 93 -3.35 27.39 -34.61
C PHE A 93 -3.30 28.49 -35.67
N ASP A 94 -4.38 28.64 -36.46
CA ASP A 94 -4.48 29.64 -37.53
C ASP A 94 -4.34 31.08 -36.98
N LEU A 95 -4.93 31.35 -35.81
CA LEU A 95 -4.82 32.66 -35.15
C LEU A 95 -3.38 32.95 -34.70
N LYS A 96 -2.64 31.92 -34.28
CA LYS A 96 -1.22 32.06 -33.90
C LYS A 96 -0.36 32.32 -35.13
N GLU A 97 -0.61 31.63 -36.22
CA GLU A 97 0.10 31.80 -37.49
C GLU A 97 -0.07 33.22 -38.07
N ALA A 98 -1.31 33.73 -38.09
CA ALA A 98 -1.63 35.08 -38.55
C ALA A 98 -0.93 36.18 -37.72
N ASN A 99 -0.73 35.96 -36.42
CA ASN A 99 0.01 36.89 -35.56
C ASN A 99 1.52 36.78 -35.74
N LEU A 100 2.04 35.56 -35.97
CA LEU A 100 3.45 35.32 -36.16
C LEU A 100 3.95 35.91 -37.49
N SER A 101 3.17 35.80 -38.57
CA SER A 101 3.52 36.34 -39.88
C SER A 101 3.78 37.85 -39.83
N LEU A 102 2.91 38.62 -39.16
CA LEU A 102 3.10 40.07 -38.96
C LEU A 102 4.40 40.38 -38.20
N SER A 103 4.71 39.59 -37.17
CA SER A 103 5.92 39.77 -36.37
C SER A 103 7.21 39.53 -37.19
N LEU A 104 7.19 38.53 -38.08
CA LEU A 104 8.31 38.21 -38.96
C LEU A 104 8.50 39.29 -40.02
N ILE A 105 7.41 39.78 -40.60
CA ILE A 105 7.44 40.88 -41.57
C ILE A 105 8.01 42.14 -40.93
N LYS A 106 7.54 42.51 -39.73
CA LYS A 106 8.06 43.66 -38.97
C LYS A 106 9.57 43.56 -38.77
N LYS A 107 10.07 42.39 -38.34
CA LYS A 107 11.52 42.14 -38.19
C LYS A 107 12.27 42.28 -39.51
N LYS A 108 11.73 41.75 -40.61
CA LYS A 108 12.35 41.81 -41.93
C LYS A 108 12.45 43.25 -42.45
N ILE A 109 11.40 44.05 -42.32
CA ILE A 109 11.40 45.47 -42.71
C ILE A 109 12.43 46.25 -41.89
N GLN A 110 12.47 46.06 -40.57
CA GLN A 110 13.46 46.69 -39.70
C GLN A 110 14.90 46.29 -40.04
N SER A 111 15.13 45.01 -40.36
CA SER A 111 16.44 44.50 -40.78
C SER A 111 16.88 45.12 -42.11
N ASN A 112 15.98 45.19 -43.10
CA ASN A 112 16.26 45.80 -44.39
C ASN A 112 16.57 47.29 -44.25
N TYR A 113 15.84 48.00 -43.39
CA TYR A 113 16.13 49.39 -43.06
C TYR A 113 17.50 49.57 -42.42
N GLN A 114 17.87 48.74 -41.44
CA GLN A 114 19.20 48.81 -40.85
C GLN A 114 20.30 48.57 -41.88
N LYS A 115 20.08 47.65 -42.83
CA LYS A 115 21.01 47.38 -43.92
C LYS A 115 21.13 48.57 -44.87
N ALA A 116 20.00 49.08 -45.38
CA ALA A 116 19.97 50.25 -46.27
C ALA A 116 20.57 51.50 -45.62
N ARG A 117 20.29 51.73 -44.33
CA ARG A 117 20.87 52.83 -43.55
C ARG A 117 22.38 52.71 -43.43
N ARG A 118 22.92 51.49 -43.24
CA ARG A 118 24.37 51.23 -43.22
C ARG A 118 25.01 51.47 -44.58
N GLU A 119 24.39 50.96 -45.66
CA GLU A 119 24.86 51.17 -47.04
C GLU A 119 24.84 52.65 -47.42
N TYR A 120 23.80 53.39 -47.03
CA TYR A 120 23.71 54.84 -47.23
C TYR A 120 24.82 55.60 -46.49
N ILE A 121 25.05 55.25 -45.22
CA ILE A 121 26.14 55.81 -44.42
C ILE A 121 27.50 55.51 -45.09
N GLN A 122 27.72 54.27 -45.56
CA GLN A 122 28.97 53.85 -46.21
C GLN A 122 29.20 54.55 -47.57
N ALA A 123 28.20 54.62 -48.43
CA ALA A 123 28.31 55.25 -49.76
C ALA A 123 28.63 56.74 -49.68
N TYR A 124 28.19 57.42 -48.61
CA TYR A 124 28.35 58.87 -48.47
C TYR A 124 29.64 59.28 -47.73
N PHE A 125 30.26 58.41 -46.91
CA PHE A 125 31.62 58.65 -46.41
C PHE A 125 32.64 58.82 -47.55
N SER A 126 32.31 58.36 -48.75
CA SER A 126 33.06 58.56 -49.99
C SER A 126 32.94 59.98 -50.59
N ASN A 127 31.98 60.82 -50.16
CA ASN A 127 31.75 62.15 -50.75
C ASN A 127 31.25 63.18 -49.71
N LYS A 128 32.10 64.14 -49.32
CA LYS A 128 31.92 65.05 -48.17
C LYS A 128 30.70 66.00 -48.27
N LEU A 129 30.13 66.29 -47.09
CA LEU A 129 29.23 67.39 -46.66
C LEU A 129 27.69 67.17 -46.71
N VAL A 130 27.05 67.58 -45.59
CA VAL A 130 25.60 67.56 -45.22
C VAL A 130 25.05 66.21 -44.72
N LEU A 131 25.51 65.76 -43.54
CA LEU A 131 25.18 64.45 -42.97
C LEU A 131 23.86 64.42 -42.17
N LYS A 132 23.58 65.44 -41.35
CA LYS A 132 22.51 65.37 -40.34
C LYS A 132 21.11 65.50 -40.96
N ASP A 133 20.92 66.45 -41.87
CA ASP A 133 19.60 66.78 -42.40
C ASP A 133 19.11 65.75 -43.43
N LYS A 134 20.01 65.19 -44.25
CA LYS A 134 19.66 64.14 -45.22
C LYS A 134 19.39 62.79 -44.56
N LEU A 135 20.16 62.43 -43.53
CA LEU A 135 19.91 61.21 -42.76
C LEU A 135 18.61 61.34 -41.94
N ALA A 136 18.37 62.51 -41.35
CA ALA A 136 17.10 62.80 -40.67
C ALA A 136 15.91 62.70 -41.65
N LYS A 137 16.05 63.21 -42.87
CA LYS A 137 15.04 63.08 -43.92
C LYS A 137 14.80 61.62 -44.34
N PHE A 138 15.87 60.83 -44.54
CA PHE A 138 15.75 59.39 -44.82
C PHE A 138 15.07 58.62 -43.68
N ASP A 139 15.45 58.90 -42.43
CA ASP A 139 14.85 58.27 -41.25
C ASP A 139 13.37 58.68 -41.11
N GLN A 140 13.01 59.92 -41.48
CA GLN A 140 11.63 60.41 -41.51
C GLN A 140 10.82 59.76 -42.64
N ASP A 141 11.36 59.67 -43.85
CA ASP A 141 10.71 59.03 -45.00
C ASP A 141 10.48 57.52 -44.74
N PHE A 142 11.46 56.85 -44.12
CA PHE A 142 11.30 55.46 -43.69
C PHE A 142 10.22 55.32 -42.62
N LYS A 143 10.16 56.24 -41.65
CA LYS A 143 9.12 56.19 -40.60
C LYS A 143 7.72 56.32 -41.21
N VAL A 144 7.54 57.25 -42.15
CA VAL A 144 6.28 57.40 -42.89
C VAL A 144 5.94 56.13 -43.68
N TYR A 145 6.90 55.55 -44.39
CA TYR A 145 6.72 54.29 -45.10
C TYR A 145 6.36 53.13 -44.16
N PHE A 146 7.09 52.98 -43.05
CA PHE A 146 6.91 51.92 -42.06
C PHE A 146 5.54 52.01 -41.41
N ASP A 147 5.11 53.20 -41.01
CA ASP A 147 3.81 53.42 -40.37
C ASP A 147 2.67 53.12 -41.36
N LYS A 148 2.80 53.51 -42.63
CA LYS A 148 1.83 53.19 -43.69
C LYS A 148 1.75 51.68 -43.97
N GLU A 149 2.89 51.03 -44.21
CA GLU A 149 2.97 49.60 -44.49
C GLU A 149 2.47 48.75 -43.30
N MET A 150 2.79 49.16 -42.06
CA MET A 150 2.28 48.49 -40.86
C MET A 150 0.78 48.68 -40.68
N ALA A 151 0.23 49.86 -40.99
CA ALA A 151 -1.21 50.10 -40.93
C ALA A 151 -1.96 49.22 -41.95
N GLU A 152 -1.48 49.12 -43.19
CA GLU A 152 -2.07 48.25 -44.21
C GLU A 152 -2.03 46.77 -43.80
N ARG A 153 -0.89 46.29 -43.27
CA ARG A 153 -0.75 44.90 -42.82
C ARG A 153 -1.52 44.58 -41.55
N LEU A 154 -1.67 45.54 -40.65
CA LEU A 154 -2.53 45.41 -39.46
C LEU A 154 -3.99 45.26 -39.87
N ASN A 155 -4.46 46.10 -40.80
CA ASN A 155 -5.82 46.01 -41.32
C ASN A 155 -6.07 44.64 -41.98
N HIS A 156 -5.16 44.18 -42.84
CA HIS A 156 -5.28 42.87 -43.48
C HIS A 156 -5.28 41.70 -42.47
N ARG A 157 -4.45 41.78 -41.41
CA ARG A 157 -4.45 40.78 -40.33
C ARG A 157 -5.79 40.78 -39.59
N ASP A 158 -6.32 41.95 -39.26
CA ASP A 158 -7.56 42.05 -38.48
C ASP A 158 -8.77 41.56 -39.29
N GLU A 159 -8.79 41.81 -40.60
CA GLU A 159 -9.73 41.18 -41.54
C GLU A 159 -9.60 39.65 -41.57
N THR A 160 -8.37 39.14 -41.62
CA THR A 160 -8.09 37.69 -41.59
C THR A 160 -8.57 37.07 -40.29
N ILE A 161 -8.31 37.70 -39.14
CA ILE A 161 -8.78 37.23 -37.82
C ILE A 161 -10.31 37.24 -37.76
N LYS A 162 -10.95 38.26 -38.33
CA LYS A 162 -12.42 38.35 -38.41
C LYS A 162 -13.01 37.21 -39.25
N ALA A 163 -12.40 36.92 -40.41
CA ALA A 163 -12.80 35.80 -41.27
C ALA A 163 -12.60 34.44 -40.58
N LEU A 164 -11.47 34.23 -39.90
CA LEU A 164 -11.20 33.01 -39.12
C LEU A 164 -12.23 32.80 -38.00
N LYS A 165 -12.59 33.88 -37.29
CA LYS A 165 -13.59 33.84 -36.22
C LYS A 165 -14.98 33.49 -36.78
N GLN A 166 -15.34 34.04 -37.93
CA GLN A 166 -16.60 33.72 -38.59
C GLN A 166 -16.66 32.26 -39.01
N LYS A 167 -15.61 31.76 -39.68
CA LYS A 167 -15.47 30.35 -40.07
C LYS A 167 -15.59 29.41 -38.86
N TYR A 168 -14.91 29.73 -37.76
CA TYR A 168 -14.99 28.96 -36.51
C TYR A 168 -16.42 28.87 -35.95
N LEU A 169 -17.17 29.98 -35.97
CA LEU A 169 -18.55 30.00 -35.49
C LEU A 169 -19.48 29.17 -36.38
N GLU A 170 -19.31 29.23 -37.70
CA GLU A 170 -20.05 28.43 -38.68
C GLU A 170 -19.77 26.92 -38.51
N ASP A 171 -18.51 26.54 -38.35
CA ASP A 171 -18.11 25.14 -38.13
C ASP A 171 -18.67 24.58 -36.82
N ILE A 172 -18.67 25.37 -35.73
CA ILE A 172 -19.28 24.96 -34.47
C ILE A 172 -20.79 24.78 -34.59
N ASP A 173 -21.49 25.68 -35.30
CA ASP A 173 -22.94 25.57 -35.48
C ASP A 173 -23.29 24.32 -36.32
N LYS A 174 -22.51 24.04 -37.36
CA LYS A 174 -22.65 22.83 -38.19
C LYS A 174 -22.50 21.55 -37.35
N ILE A 175 -21.46 21.46 -36.53
CA ILE A 175 -21.22 20.31 -35.63
C ILE A 175 -22.35 20.17 -34.60
N LYS A 176 -22.85 21.29 -34.08
CA LYS A 176 -23.97 21.29 -33.11
C LYS A 176 -25.27 20.81 -33.74
N LYS A 177 -25.59 21.24 -34.96
CA LYS A 177 -26.76 20.77 -35.73
C LYS A 177 -26.67 19.27 -36.03
N GLN A 178 -25.49 18.78 -36.45
CA GLN A 178 -25.27 17.35 -36.68
C GLN A 178 -25.52 16.52 -35.41
N TYR A 179 -24.94 16.92 -34.27
CA TYR A 179 -25.16 16.23 -33.00
C TYR A 179 -26.63 16.21 -32.58
N GLN A 180 -27.36 17.31 -32.76
CA GLN A 180 -28.79 17.36 -32.44
C GLN A 180 -29.61 16.39 -33.30
N ASN A 181 -29.29 16.24 -34.58
CA ASN A 181 -29.95 15.31 -35.49
C ASN A 181 -29.65 13.84 -35.12
N GLU A 182 -28.37 13.51 -34.88
CA GLU A 182 -27.96 12.17 -34.42
C GLU A 182 -28.67 11.75 -33.12
N VAL A 183 -28.80 12.67 -32.16
CA VAL A 183 -29.52 12.43 -30.90
C VAL A 183 -31.02 12.23 -31.11
N LYS A 184 -31.65 12.97 -32.04
CA LYS A 184 -33.08 12.83 -32.36
C LYS A 184 -33.38 11.45 -32.97
N GLU A 185 -32.56 10.98 -33.92
CA GLU A 185 -32.70 9.66 -34.55
C GLU A 185 -32.55 8.50 -33.55
N ILE A 186 -31.57 8.59 -32.64
CA ILE A 186 -31.36 7.58 -31.59
C ILE A 186 -32.56 7.52 -30.62
N LYS A 187 -33.17 8.67 -30.30
CA LYS A 187 -34.36 8.70 -29.44
C LYS A 187 -35.58 8.10 -30.15
N LYS A 188 -35.80 8.41 -31.43
CA LYS A 188 -36.94 7.94 -32.24
C LYS A 188 -36.93 6.41 -32.42
N SER A 189 -35.76 5.82 -32.68
CA SER A 189 -35.59 4.36 -32.79
C SER A 189 -35.84 3.61 -31.48
N SER A 190 -35.54 4.22 -30.33
CA SER A 190 -35.75 3.59 -29.01
C SER A 190 -37.22 3.50 -28.56
N LEU A 191 -38.12 4.28 -29.18
CA LEU A 191 -39.54 4.37 -28.81
C LEU A 191 -40.44 3.32 -29.49
N ARG A 192 -40.00 2.71 -30.60
CA ARG A 192 -40.84 1.78 -31.40
C ARG A 192 -40.93 0.34 -30.87
N VAL A 193 -40.17 -0.04 -29.85
CA VAL A 193 -40.21 -1.41 -29.29
C VAL A 193 -41.25 -1.49 -28.16
N ASN A 194 -42.36 -2.20 -28.39
CA ASN A 194 -43.45 -2.35 -27.43
C ASN A 194 -43.00 -3.12 -26.18
N LYS A 195 -42.75 -2.38 -25.10
CA LYS A 195 -42.21 -2.86 -23.82
C LYS A 195 -43.04 -3.96 -23.16
N LYS A 196 -44.33 -4.10 -23.53
CA LYS A 196 -45.24 -5.12 -22.98
C LYS A 196 -45.08 -6.46 -23.69
N ALA A 197 -44.95 -6.46 -25.03
CA ALA A 197 -44.72 -7.66 -25.84
C ALA A 197 -43.36 -8.32 -25.52
N PHE A 198 -42.29 -7.52 -25.48
CA PHE A 198 -40.93 -8.01 -25.14
C PHE A 198 -40.85 -8.61 -23.72
N LYS A 199 -41.61 -8.08 -22.76
CA LYS A 199 -41.66 -8.64 -21.40
C LYS A 199 -42.40 -9.98 -21.33
N ALA A 200 -43.45 -10.15 -22.14
CA ALA A 200 -44.25 -11.38 -22.16
C ALA A 200 -43.46 -12.54 -22.77
N GLU A 201 -42.85 -12.32 -23.95
CA GLU A 201 -42.02 -13.31 -24.64
C GLU A 201 -40.80 -13.74 -23.81
N LYS A 202 -40.12 -12.76 -23.18
CA LYS A 202 -39.01 -13.04 -22.27
C LYS A 202 -39.41 -13.81 -21.01
N LYS A 203 -40.58 -13.50 -20.43
CA LYS A 203 -41.08 -14.25 -19.26
C LYS A 203 -41.35 -15.70 -19.63
N ALA A 204 -41.84 -15.95 -20.85
CA ALA A 204 -42.01 -17.30 -21.38
C ALA A 204 -40.67 -18.02 -21.57
N ILE A 205 -39.65 -17.37 -22.15
CA ILE A 205 -38.31 -17.96 -22.35
C ILE A 205 -37.63 -18.26 -21.00
N ILE A 206 -37.67 -17.34 -20.04
CA ILE A 206 -37.09 -17.56 -18.70
C ILE A 206 -37.83 -18.69 -17.96
N ALA A 207 -39.16 -18.75 -18.08
CA ALA A 207 -39.94 -19.84 -17.50
C ALA A 207 -39.55 -21.18 -18.12
N LYS A 208 -39.43 -21.25 -19.45
CA LYS A 208 -39.01 -22.44 -20.20
C LYS A 208 -37.61 -22.92 -19.80
N LEU A 209 -36.61 -22.02 -19.78
CA LEU A 209 -35.25 -22.35 -19.35
C LEU A 209 -35.18 -22.77 -17.87
N ALA A 210 -35.99 -22.15 -17.01
CA ALA A 210 -36.07 -22.53 -15.60
C ALA A 210 -36.68 -23.93 -15.42
N THR A 211 -37.71 -24.28 -16.21
CA THR A 211 -38.28 -25.63 -16.21
C THR A 211 -37.33 -26.67 -16.77
N GLU A 212 -36.59 -26.37 -17.85
CA GLU A 212 -35.58 -27.27 -18.43
C GLU A 212 -34.42 -27.50 -17.45
N ILE A 213 -33.92 -26.44 -16.79
CA ILE A 213 -32.88 -26.58 -15.75
C ILE A 213 -33.40 -27.39 -14.55
N LYS A 214 -34.70 -27.27 -14.20
CA LYS A 214 -35.30 -28.03 -13.11
C LYS A 214 -35.45 -29.51 -13.48
N ALA A 215 -35.89 -29.82 -14.71
CA ALA A 215 -35.97 -31.16 -15.25
C ALA A 215 -34.58 -31.82 -15.34
N LEU A 216 -33.59 -31.12 -15.89
CA LEU A 216 -32.19 -31.57 -15.90
C LEU A 216 -31.65 -31.80 -14.50
N LYS A 217 -31.92 -30.92 -13.53
CA LYS A 217 -31.53 -31.15 -12.14
C LYS A 217 -32.18 -32.40 -11.54
N GLN A 218 -33.38 -32.76 -11.98
CA GLN A 218 -34.11 -33.92 -11.49
C GLN A 218 -33.59 -35.23 -12.13
N GLU A 219 -33.43 -35.27 -13.45
CA GLU A 219 -32.75 -36.36 -14.16
C GLU A 219 -31.33 -36.59 -13.63
N MET A 220 -30.59 -35.49 -13.40
CA MET A 220 -29.24 -35.57 -12.84
C MET A 220 -29.22 -35.99 -11.38
N LYS A 221 -30.27 -35.69 -10.59
CA LYS A 221 -30.39 -36.18 -9.20
C LYS A 221 -30.64 -37.68 -9.16
N GLU A 222 -31.32 -38.23 -10.16
CA GLU A 222 -31.51 -39.67 -10.35
C GLU A 222 -30.22 -40.34 -10.86
N GLN A 223 -29.53 -39.75 -11.83
CA GLN A 223 -28.19 -40.19 -12.25
C GLN A 223 -27.17 -40.08 -11.11
N ASP A 224 -27.23 -39.05 -10.26
CA ASP A 224 -26.36 -38.93 -9.08
C ASP A 224 -26.63 -40.02 -8.05
N LYS A 225 -27.88 -40.46 -7.89
CA LYS A 225 -28.22 -41.60 -7.03
C LYS A 225 -27.59 -42.89 -7.57
N ALA A 226 -27.69 -43.14 -8.88
CA ALA A 226 -27.05 -44.28 -9.55
C ALA A 226 -25.51 -44.20 -9.53
N ASN A 227 -24.93 -43.02 -9.80
CA ASN A 227 -23.48 -42.81 -9.76
C ASN A 227 -22.93 -42.91 -8.34
N ARG A 228 -23.71 -42.54 -7.31
CA ARG A 228 -23.31 -42.75 -5.90
C ARG A 228 -23.26 -44.22 -5.53
N SER A 229 -24.15 -45.07 -6.06
CA SER A 229 -24.04 -46.52 -5.83
C SER A 229 -22.83 -47.10 -6.56
N SER A 230 -22.56 -46.70 -7.80
CA SER A 230 -21.33 -47.07 -8.53
C SER A 230 -20.06 -46.57 -7.85
N LEU A 231 -20.03 -45.33 -7.35
CA LEU A 231 -18.88 -44.77 -6.63
C LEU A 231 -18.66 -45.45 -5.27
N LYS A 232 -19.75 -45.86 -4.59
CA LYS A 232 -19.67 -46.72 -3.39
C LYS A 232 -19.12 -48.10 -3.74
N GLN A 233 -19.50 -48.67 -4.88
CA GLN A 233 -18.97 -49.93 -5.39
C GLN A 233 -17.48 -49.81 -5.72
N PHE A 234 -17.05 -48.82 -6.50
CA PHE A 234 -15.62 -48.56 -6.77
C PHE A 234 -14.81 -48.29 -5.50
N LYS A 235 -15.39 -47.60 -4.52
CA LYS A 235 -14.74 -47.41 -3.20
C LYS A 235 -14.59 -48.73 -2.46
N LYS A 236 -15.61 -49.60 -2.48
CA LYS A 236 -15.55 -50.95 -1.91
C LYS A 236 -14.51 -51.81 -2.63
N GLU A 237 -14.49 -51.83 -3.95
CA GLU A 237 -13.49 -52.53 -4.77
C GLU A 237 -12.07 -52.04 -4.47
N THR A 238 -11.86 -50.72 -4.42
CA THR A 238 -10.58 -50.11 -4.04
C THR A 238 -10.17 -50.51 -2.63
N GLN A 239 -11.11 -50.57 -1.68
CA GLN A 239 -10.84 -51.04 -0.31
C GLN A 239 -10.52 -52.54 -0.27
N ILE A 240 -11.18 -53.37 -1.07
CA ILE A 240 -10.90 -54.79 -1.20
C ILE A 240 -9.48 -55.00 -1.75
N ILE A 241 -9.13 -54.29 -2.83
CA ILE A 241 -7.79 -54.32 -3.43
C ILE A 241 -6.74 -53.88 -2.39
N LYS A 242 -6.97 -52.76 -1.68
CA LYS A 242 -6.08 -52.29 -0.61
C LYS A 242 -5.95 -53.29 0.53
N ARG A 243 -7.04 -53.97 0.91
CA ARG A 243 -7.02 -55.00 1.97
C ARG A 243 -6.26 -56.25 1.52
N LYS A 244 -6.45 -56.71 0.28
CA LYS A 244 -5.70 -57.83 -0.31
C LYS A 244 -4.21 -57.51 -0.39
N ALA A 245 -3.84 -56.39 -1.00
CA ALA A 245 -2.45 -55.93 -1.08
C ALA A 245 -1.79 -55.79 0.30
N ARG A 246 -2.50 -55.24 1.31
CA ARG A 246 -2.00 -55.17 2.69
C ARG A 246 -1.86 -56.53 3.36
N LYS A 247 -2.75 -57.49 3.06
CA LYS A 247 -2.66 -58.86 3.57
C LYS A 247 -1.45 -59.58 2.97
N GLU A 248 -1.21 -59.40 1.68
CA GLU A 248 -0.01 -59.91 1.01
C GLU A 248 1.27 -59.31 1.58
N ILE A 249 1.33 -57.98 1.77
CA ILE A 249 2.47 -57.33 2.44
C ILE A 249 2.69 -57.90 3.85
N ARG A 250 1.62 -58.17 4.61
CA ARG A 250 1.72 -58.80 5.94
C ARG A 250 2.26 -60.24 5.86
N ASN A 251 1.83 -61.01 4.87
CA ASN A 251 2.32 -62.38 4.65
C ASN A 251 3.80 -62.36 4.27
N ILE A 252 4.19 -61.51 3.32
CA ILE A 252 5.57 -61.30 2.91
C ILE A 252 6.45 -60.90 4.11
N ASN A 253 5.97 -59.98 4.96
CA ASN A 253 6.69 -59.59 6.18
C ASN A 253 6.79 -60.72 7.20
N LYS A 254 5.77 -61.60 7.29
CA LYS A 254 5.78 -62.76 8.19
C LYS A 254 6.76 -63.82 7.70
N GLU A 255 6.78 -64.09 6.39
CA GLU A 255 7.76 -64.98 5.76
C GLU A 255 9.18 -64.45 5.96
N THR A 256 9.39 -63.15 5.73
CA THR A 256 10.68 -62.49 5.97
C THR A 256 11.11 -62.64 7.44
N ARG A 257 10.21 -62.44 8.40
CA ARG A 257 10.50 -62.64 9.84
C ARG A 257 10.85 -64.09 10.17
N ASN A 258 10.17 -65.07 9.58
CA ASN A 258 10.46 -66.48 9.80
C ASN A 258 11.85 -66.86 9.26
N VAL A 259 12.25 -66.30 8.12
CA VAL A 259 13.59 -66.48 7.54
C VAL A 259 14.65 -65.82 8.44
N VAL A 260 14.44 -64.57 8.86
CA VAL A 260 15.35 -63.85 9.77
C VAL A 260 15.49 -64.56 11.13
N ASN A 261 14.43 -65.15 11.66
CA ASN A 261 14.47 -65.91 12.90
C ASN A 261 15.27 -67.22 12.80
N LYS A 262 15.52 -67.74 11.59
CA LYS A 262 16.37 -68.91 11.36
C LYS A 262 17.84 -68.55 11.11
N MET A 263 18.15 -67.27 10.90
CA MET A 263 19.51 -66.78 10.68
C MET A 263 20.32 -66.72 11.99
N SER A 264 21.63 -66.93 11.87
CA SER A 264 22.60 -66.76 12.96
C SER A 264 22.74 -65.30 13.41
N ALA A 265 23.34 -65.06 14.57
CA ALA A 265 23.46 -63.71 15.13
C ALA A 265 24.26 -62.75 14.24
N GLN A 266 25.25 -63.26 13.50
CA GLN A 266 26.06 -62.48 12.55
C GLN A 266 25.25 -62.10 11.31
N GLU A 267 24.54 -63.06 10.71
CA GLU A 267 23.69 -62.84 9.53
C GLU A 267 22.53 -61.88 9.81
N ARG A 268 21.97 -61.90 11.04
CA ARG A 268 20.94 -60.94 11.46
C ARG A 268 21.47 -59.51 11.55
N LYS A 269 22.71 -59.32 12.00
CA LYS A 269 23.35 -57.99 12.04
C LYS A 269 23.55 -57.46 10.63
N GLU A 270 24.10 -58.28 9.73
CA GLU A 270 24.29 -57.93 8.32
C GLU A 270 22.97 -57.63 7.60
N PHE A 271 21.92 -58.42 7.85
CA PHE A 271 20.58 -58.16 7.33
C PHE A 271 20.01 -56.82 7.82
N THR A 272 20.25 -56.47 9.09
CA THR A 272 19.76 -55.22 9.68
C THR A 272 20.48 -54.01 9.10
N GLU A 273 21.79 -54.09 8.88
CA GLU A 273 22.57 -53.04 8.21
C GLU A 273 22.15 -52.87 6.74
N LEU A 274 21.95 -53.96 6.01
CA LEU A 274 21.46 -53.91 4.63
C LEU A 274 20.08 -53.26 4.55
N GLN A 275 19.18 -53.57 5.49
CA GLN A 275 17.85 -52.98 5.54
C GLN A 275 17.90 -51.46 5.84
N LYS A 276 18.87 -51.02 6.64
CA LYS A 276 19.11 -49.60 6.89
C LYS A 276 19.55 -48.89 5.61
N TYR A 277 20.51 -49.46 4.88
CA TYR A 277 20.98 -48.91 3.59
C TYR A 277 19.86 -48.82 2.56
N ILE A 278 19.01 -49.85 2.45
CA ILE A 278 17.89 -49.84 1.50
C ILE A 278 16.81 -48.81 1.88
N ASN A 279 16.53 -48.63 3.17
CA ASN A 279 15.61 -47.59 3.63
C ASN A 279 16.15 -46.19 3.31
N GLU A 280 17.45 -45.98 3.44
CA GLU A 280 18.12 -44.74 3.05
C GLU A 280 18.03 -44.49 1.53
N ASP A 281 18.33 -45.48 0.68
CA ASP A 281 18.19 -45.37 -0.78
C ASP A 281 16.73 -45.06 -1.19
N PHE A 282 15.76 -45.69 -0.55
CA PHE A 282 14.34 -45.41 -0.80
C PHE A 282 13.96 -43.96 -0.42
N CYS A 283 14.46 -43.46 0.71
CA CYS A 283 14.24 -42.07 1.13
C CYS A 283 14.89 -41.08 0.16
N LEU A 284 16.12 -41.38 -0.32
CA LEU A 284 16.84 -40.55 -1.29
C LEU A 284 16.11 -40.49 -2.63
N ARG A 285 15.63 -41.62 -3.18
CA ARG A 285 14.83 -41.64 -4.43
C ARG A 285 13.52 -40.87 -4.30
N ARG A 286 12.88 -40.91 -3.12
CA ARG A 286 11.66 -40.14 -2.84
C ARG A 286 11.96 -38.64 -2.78
N ARG A 287 13.06 -38.25 -2.13
CA ARG A 287 13.51 -36.85 -2.05
C ARG A 287 13.87 -36.32 -3.44
N ALA A 288 14.62 -37.07 -4.26
CA ALA A 288 14.94 -36.71 -5.64
C ALA A 288 13.70 -36.44 -6.53
N LYS A 289 12.60 -37.18 -6.35
CA LYS A 289 11.33 -36.91 -7.05
C LYS A 289 10.64 -35.63 -6.59
N ILE A 290 10.80 -35.26 -5.31
CA ILE A 290 10.30 -33.99 -4.76
C ILE A 290 11.17 -32.86 -5.29
N ASP A 291 12.49 -33.02 -5.23
CA ASP A 291 13.48 -32.03 -5.69
C ASP A 291 13.32 -31.75 -7.20
N GLN A 292 13.01 -32.76 -8.03
CA GLN A 292 12.70 -32.55 -9.44
C GLN A 292 11.44 -31.69 -9.64
N LYS A 293 10.39 -31.91 -8.84
CA LYS A 293 9.16 -31.08 -8.90
C LYS A 293 9.40 -29.67 -8.37
N GLU A 294 10.19 -29.55 -7.32
CA GLU A 294 10.58 -28.27 -6.74
C GLU A 294 11.43 -27.47 -7.72
N ALA A 295 12.43 -28.09 -8.35
CA ALA A 295 13.25 -27.48 -9.40
C ALA A 295 12.41 -27.00 -10.59
N LEU A 296 11.37 -27.74 -10.99
CA LEU A 296 10.45 -27.30 -12.05
C LEU A 296 9.65 -26.03 -11.68
N ILE A 297 9.31 -25.86 -10.40
CA ILE A 297 8.59 -24.69 -9.88
C ILE A 297 9.57 -23.51 -9.70
N LEU A 298 10.72 -23.76 -9.08
CA LEU A 298 11.76 -22.77 -8.78
C LEU A 298 12.48 -22.26 -10.03
N LYS A 299 12.51 -23.05 -11.11
CA LYS A 299 13.02 -22.58 -12.42
C LYS A 299 12.14 -21.49 -13.04
N LYS A 300 10.87 -21.38 -12.63
CA LYS A 300 9.91 -20.38 -13.13
C LYS A 300 9.70 -19.20 -12.18
N ILE A 301 9.86 -19.40 -10.86
CA ILE A 301 9.59 -18.38 -9.84
C ILE A 301 10.78 -18.26 -8.92
N ASN A 302 11.35 -17.05 -8.79
CA ASN A 302 12.43 -16.80 -7.85
C ASN A 302 11.93 -17.07 -6.40
N PRO A 303 12.57 -17.99 -5.64
CA PRO A 303 12.15 -18.35 -4.29
C PRO A 303 12.07 -17.16 -3.32
N ALA A 304 12.84 -16.10 -3.57
CA ALA A 304 12.75 -14.85 -2.80
C ALA A 304 11.32 -14.28 -2.77
N TYR A 305 10.57 -14.36 -3.87
CA TYR A 305 9.19 -13.87 -3.91
C TYR A 305 8.25 -14.73 -3.07
N ILE A 306 8.47 -16.04 -2.99
CA ILE A 306 7.64 -16.95 -2.19
C ILE A 306 7.86 -16.66 -0.70
N TYR A 307 9.10 -16.42 -0.28
CA TYR A 307 9.42 -16.10 1.12
C TYR A 307 8.92 -14.72 1.55
N ILE A 308 8.93 -13.73 0.65
CA ILE A 308 8.48 -12.37 0.93
C ILE A 308 6.95 -12.24 0.82
N ALA A 309 6.27 -13.13 0.08
CA ALA A 309 4.84 -13.03 -0.19
C ALA A 309 3.95 -12.91 1.06
N PRO A 310 4.14 -13.69 2.16
CA PRO A 310 3.32 -13.55 3.36
C PRO A 310 3.50 -12.17 4.03
N ALA A 311 4.73 -11.64 4.04
CA ALA A 311 5.03 -10.33 4.61
C ALA A 311 4.41 -9.20 3.78
N VAL A 312 4.56 -9.25 2.46
CA VAL A 312 3.94 -8.26 1.54
C VAL A 312 2.42 -8.34 1.59
N PHE A 313 1.85 -9.54 1.66
CA PHE A 313 0.41 -9.70 1.83
C PHE A 313 -0.07 -9.05 3.13
N GLY A 314 0.63 -9.30 4.24
CA GLY A 314 0.33 -8.68 5.53
C GLY A 314 0.36 -7.15 5.45
N GLU A 315 1.42 -6.59 4.89
CA GLU A 315 1.60 -5.13 4.79
C GLU A 315 0.56 -4.48 3.86
N VAL A 316 0.30 -5.08 2.70
CA VAL A 316 -0.67 -4.54 1.74
C VAL A 316 -2.09 -4.62 2.30
N PHE A 317 -2.46 -5.75 2.92
CA PHE A 317 -3.84 -5.98 3.35
C PHE A 317 -4.18 -5.30 4.68
N PHE A 318 -3.25 -5.28 5.65
CA PHE A 318 -3.52 -4.73 6.99
C PHE A 318 -3.03 -3.30 7.18
N THR A 319 -2.08 -2.81 6.38
CA THR A 319 -1.55 -1.44 6.49
C THR A 319 -1.99 -0.58 5.32
N LEU A 320 -1.61 -0.96 4.08
CA LEU A 320 -1.80 -0.11 2.90
C LEU A 320 -3.28 0.01 2.50
N PHE A 321 -4.03 -1.09 2.54
CA PHE A 321 -5.45 -1.09 2.18
C PHE A 321 -6.30 -0.22 3.12
N PRO A 322 -6.23 -0.34 4.46
CA PRO A 322 -6.92 0.56 5.38
C PRO A 322 -6.47 2.02 5.25
N PHE A 323 -5.19 2.25 4.94
CA PHE A 323 -4.66 3.59 4.69
C PHE A 323 -5.29 4.24 3.44
N ILE A 324 -5.38 3.52 2.33
CA ILE A 324 -6.08 3.98 1.11
C ILE A 324 -7.56 4.23 1.41
N PHE A 325 -8.20 3.32 2.16
CA PHE A 325 -9.59 3.49 2.57
C PHE A 325 -9.79 4.74 3.43
N MET A 326 -8.85 5.06 4.34
CA MET A 326 -8.87 6.30 5.13
C MET A 326 -8.75 7.54 4.23
N ILE A 327 -7.86 7.53 3.23
CA ILE A 327 -7.73 8.64 2.27
C ILE A 327 -9.04 8.86 1.53
N ILE A 328 -9.60 7.81 0.94
CA ILE A 328 -10.86 7.91 0.19
C ILE A 328 -12.00 8.31 1.13
N GLY A 329 -12.13 7.65 2.28
CA GLY A 329 -13.19 7.87 3.26
C GLY A 329 -13.20 9.29 3.85
N SER A 330 -12.05 9.96 3.93
CA SER A 330 -11.96 11.37 4.33
C SER A 330 -12.70 12.32 3.38
N LEU A 331 -12.96 11.91 2.14
CA LEU A 331 -13.70 12.69 1.13
C LEU A 331 -15.20 12.41 1.16
N PHE A 332 -15.64 11.50 2.04
CA PHE A 332 -17.04 11.15 2.23
C PHE A 332 -17.52 11.54 3.63
N ARG A 333 -18.82 11.81 3.74
CA ARG A 333 -19.54 11.69 5.00
C ARG A 333 -19.91 10.21 5.17
N VAL A 334 -19.00 9.46 5.78
CA VAL A 334 -19.10 8.02 5.97
C VAL A 334 -20.14 7.70 7.05
N ASN A 335 -21.06 6.80 6.73
CA ASN A 335 -21.98 6.20 7.68
C ASN A 335 -21.82 4.68 7.65
N PHE A 336 -21.26 4.09 8.70
CA PHE A 336 -21.04 2.64 8.77
C PHE A 336 -22.32 1.84 9.07
N THR A 337 -23.36 2.44 9.66
CA THR A 337 -24.63 1.72 9.88
C THR A 337 -25.43 1.58 8.59
N ASN A 338 -25.24 2.50 7.65
CA ASN A 338 -25.81 2.40 6.31
C ASN A 338 -24.87 3.03 5.28
N LEU A 339 -24.01 2.19 4.70
CA LEU A 339 -23.03 2.59 3.69
C LEU A 339 -23.68 3.29 2.50
N SER A 340 -24.89 2.91 2.10
CA SER A 340 -25.65 3.53 1.00
C SER A 340 -26.04 4.99 1.29
N LYS A 341 -26.09 5.39 2.57
CA LYS A 341 -26.30 6.79 2.98
C LYS A 341 -25.00 7.60 3.04
N SER A 342 -23.84 6.98 2.78
CA SER A 342 -22.58 7.71 2.70
C SER A 342 -22.59 8.63 1.48
N ARG A 343 -22.26 9.91 1.70
CA ARG A 343 -22.30 10.94 0.65
C ARG A 343 -20.90 11.46 0.37
N TRP A 344 -20.57 11.62 -0.90
CA TRP A 344 -19.35 12.33 -1.30
C TRP A 344 -19.48 13.79 -0.88
N VAL A 345 -18.50 14.30 -0.15
CA VAL A 345 -18.44 15.70 0.32
C VAL A 345 -17.15 16.40 -0.13
N GLY A 346 -16.27 15.71 -0.87
CA GLY A 346 -14.99 16.25 -1.31
C GLY A 346 -14.15 16.72 -0.13
N LEU A 347 -13.59 17.93 -0.22
CA LEU A 347 -12.73 18.50 0.83
C LEU A 347 -13.49 19.13 2.01
N GLN A 348 -14.81 19.00 2.07
CA GLN A 348 -15.61 19.68 3.09
C GLN A 348 -15.30 19.23 4.52
N ASN A 349 -14.88 17.98 4.71
CA ASN A 349 -14.41 17.50 6.02
C ASN A 349 -13.16 18.26 6.47
N PHE A 350 -12.18 18.47 5.59
CA PHE A 350 -10.97 19.24 5.86
C PHE A 350 -11.28 20.71 6.16
N ILE A 351 -12.12 21.35 5.34
CA ILE A 351 -12.51 22.76 5.57
C ILE A 351 -13.19 22.89 6.94
N ARG A 352 -14.11 21.99 7.28
CA ARG A 352 -14.86 22.05 8.54
C ARG A 352 -13.96 21.92 9.77
N ILE A 353 -13.02 20.98 9.77
CA ILE A 353 -12.13 20.78 10.93
C ILE A 353 -11.18 21.97 11.12
N PHE A 354 -10.67 22.58 10.04
CA PHE A 354 -9.80 23.75 10.17
C PHE A 354 -10.53 25.04 10.52
N THR A 355 -11.77 25.23 10.05
CA THR A 355 -12.50 26.50 10.21
C THR A 355 -13.46 26.55 11.38
N LYS A 356 -14.03 25.41 11.79
CA LYS A 356 -15.11 25.35 12.79
C LYS A 356 -14.77 24.58 14.06
N ASP A 357 -13.70 23.79 14.06
CA ASP A 357 -13.35 22.94 15.19
C ASP A 357 -12.17 23.53 15.97
N VAL A 358 -12.50 24.25 17.04
CA VAL A 358 -11.51 24.84 17.96
C VAL A 358 -10.73 23.77 18.72
N GLU A 359 -11.37 22.62 19.00
CA GLU A 359 -10.72 21.50 19.70
C GLU A 359 -9.66 20.84 18.81
N PHE A 360 -9.90 20.76 17.50
CA PHE A 360 -8.92 20.29 16.52
C PHE A 360 -7.67 21.18 16.46
N GLN A 361 -7.85 22.51 16.45
CA GLN A 361 -6.73 23.45 16.44
C GLN A 361 -5.88 23.34 17.72
N LYS A 362 -6.54 23.24 18.88
CA LYS A 362 -5.87 22.94 20.16
C LYS A 362 -5.14 21.59 20.10
N ALA A 363 -5.75 20.58 19.49
CA ALA A 363 -5.15 19.26 19.36
C ALA A 363 -3.84 19.26 18.57
N ILE A 364 -3.77 20.03 17.49
CA ILE A 364 -2.52 20.23 16.73
C ILE A 364 -1.45 20.87 17.61
N TYR A 365 -1.79 21.97 18.28
CA TYR A 365 -0.85 22.72 19.13
C TYR A 365 -0.31 21.85 20.27
N ASN A 366 -1.19 21.17 20.99
CA ASN A 366 -0.83 20.26 22.07
C ASN A 366 -0.01 19.07 21.58
N THR A 367 -0.32 18.48 20.42
CA THR A 367 0.51 17.41 19.85
C THR A 367 1.92 17.89 19.56
N VAL A 368 2.09 19.10 19.01
CA VAL A 368 3.43 19.66 18.75
C VAL A 368 4.18 19.92 20.05
N ILE A 369 3.56 20.56 21.05
CA ILE A 369 4.19 20.82 22.35
C ILE A 369 4.55 19.52 23.06
N TYR A 370 3.60 18.60 23.15
CA TYR A 370 3.81 17.29 23.75
C TYR A 370 4.99 16.58 23.10
N SER A 371 5.04 16.60 21.76
CA SER A 371 6.09 15.91 21.02
C SER A 371 7.45 16.55 21.23
N LEU A 372 7.55 17.87 21.12
CA LEU A 372 8.81 18.59 21.36
C LEU A 372 9.30 18.39 22.80
N PHE A 373 8.42 18.58 23.79
CA PHE A 373 8.77 18.43 25.19
C PHE A 373 9.22 17.00 25.52
N THR A 374 8.44 15.99 25.12
CA THR A 374 8.79 14.59 25.42
C THR A 374 10.02 14.10 24.68
N VAL A 375 10.22 14.52 23.43
CA VAL A 375 11.41 14.14 22.65
C VAL A 375 12.66 14.78 23.24
N ILE A 376 12.66 16.10 23.47
CA ILE A 376 13.83 16.82 24.01
C ILE A 376 14.18 16.29 25.39
N LEU A 377 13.20 16.20 26.30
CA LEU A 377 13.43 15.73 27.65
C LEU A 377 13.95 14.28 27.66
N LEU A 378 13.33 13.40 26.89
CA LEU A 378 13.76 12.00 26.81
C LEU A 378 15.18 11.89 26.24
N THR A 379 15.51 12.60 25.15
CA THR A 379 16.85 12.56 24.56
C THR A 379 17.91 13.04 25.56
N VAL A 380 17.67 14.15 26.25
CA VAL A 380 18.62 14.68 27.26
C VAL A 380 18.81 13.68 28.41
N VAL A 381 17.71 13.16 28.96
CA VAL A 381 17.75 12.23 30.10
C VAL A 381 18.42 10.91 29.71
N THR A 382 18.06 10.35 28.55
CA THR A 382 18.56 9.03 28.12
C THR A 382 20.03 9.08 27.73
N ILE A 383 20.51 10.13 27.06
CA ILE A 383 21.95 10.32 26.78
C ILE A 383 22.73 10.44 28.09
N SER A 384 22.24 11.27 29.02
CA SER A 384 22.91 11.50 30.31
C SER A 384 22.99 10.22 31.14
N MET A 385 21.89 9.46 31.22
CA MET A 385 21.85 8.19 31.92
C MET A 385 22.70 7.12 31.22
N ALA A 386 22.66 7.03 29.89
CA ALA A 386 23.43 6.04 29.14
C ALA A 386 24.95 6.27 29.29
N ALA A 387 25.41 7.53 29.30
CA ALA A 387 26.82 7.85 29.51
C ALA A 387 27.33 7.35 30.88
N TRP A 388 26.48 7.37 31.90
CA TRP A 388 26.82 6.81 33.22
C TRP A 388 26.66 5.28 33.27
N LEU A 389 25.55 4.75 32.75
CA LEU A 389 25.18 3.33 32.78
C LEU A 389 25.98 2.44 31.84
N ALA A 390 26.71 2.98 30.87
CA ALA A 390 27.48 2.20 29.90
C ALA A 390 28.63 1.40 30.52
N LYS A 391 29.02 1.68 31.77
CA LYS A 391 30.09 0.94 32.46
C LYS A 391 29.62 -0.48 32.79
N ASN A 392 30.47 -1.48 32.54
CA ASN A 392 30.17 -2.88 32.85
C ASN A 392 30.54 -3.23 34.30
N THR A 393 29.78 -2.73 35.29
CA THR A 393 29.90 -3.17 36.70
C THR A 393 28.56 -3.66 37.23
N LYS A 394 28.57 -4.49 38.29
CA LYS A 394 27.35 -5.05 38.91
C LYS A 394 26.31 -3.98 39.25
N ILE A 395 26.76 -2.83 39.76
CA ILE A 395 25.88 -1.71 40.13
C ILE A 395 25.21 -1.09 38.90
N HIS A 396 25.97 -0.86 37.82
CA HIS A 396 25.41 -0.29 36.60
C HIS A 396 24.47 -1.28 35.90
N ASN A 397 24.79 -2.57 35.90
CA ASN A 397 23.91 -3.61 35.34
C ASN A 397 22.58 -3.72 36.13
N LEU A 398 22.64 -3.64 37.47
CA LEU A 398 21.45 -3.59 38.32
C LEU A 398 20.63 -2.32 38.05
N ALA A 399 21.29 -1.16 37.96
CA ALA A 399 20.63 0.11 37.65
C ALA A 399 19.97 0.10 36.27
N GLN A 400 20.60 -0.51 35.25
CA GLN A 400 19.98 -0.73 33.94
C GLN A 400 18.69 -1.54 34.06
N THR A 401 18.68 -2.60 34.88
CA THR A 401 17.47 -3.42 35.11
C THR A 401 16.36 -2.59 35.76
N MET A 402 16.68 -1.81 36.80
CA MET A 402 15.70 -0.96 37.49
C MET A 402 15.11 0.10 36.56
N VAL A 403 15.95 0.77 35.77
CA VAL A 403 15.52 1.81 34.83
C VAL A 403 14.70 1.24 33.66
N PHE A 404 14.96 -0.01 33.26
CA PHE A 404 14.19 -0.69 32.21
C PHE A 404 12.85 -1.25 32.69
N THR A 405 12.71 -1.56 33.98
CA THR A 405 11.53 -2.20 34.57
C THR A 405 10.19 -1.50 34.23
N PRO A 406 10.07 -0.15 34.31
CA PRO A 406 8.84 0.55 33.93
C PRO A 406 8.39 0.31 32.49
N HIS A 407 9.32 0.04 31.58
CA HIS A 407 8.99 -0.18 30.18
C HIS A 407 8.18 -1.46 29.97
N ILE A 408 8.50 -2.51 30.75
CA ILE A 408 7.88 -3.85 30.69
C ILE A 408 6.41 -3.81 31.14
N ALA A 409 6.08 -2.96 32.11
CA ALA A 409 4.72 -2.86 32.63
C ALA A 409 3.73 -2.28 31.61
N SER A 410 2.48 -2.75 31.63
CA SER A 410 1.43 -2.26 30.73
C SER A 410 1.22 -0.75 30.88
N LEU A 411 1.13 -0.04 29.75
CA LEU A 411 0.89 1.40 29.72
C LEU A 411 -0.44 1.77 30.41
N VAL A 412 -1.45 0.89 30.33
CA VAL A 412 -2.75 1.09 30.99
C VAL A 412 -2.58 1.05 32.51
N SER A 413 -1.91 0.02 33.03
CA SER A 413 -1.66 -0.14 34.47
C SER A 413 -0.83 1.02 35.03
N ILE A 414 0.21 1.45 34.31
CA ILE A 414 1.00 2.63 34.66
C ILE A 414 0.13 3.87 34.71
N SER A 415 -0.72 4.08 33.70
CA SER A 415 -1.60 5.26 33.65
C SER A 415 -2.53 5.30 34.87
N ILE A 416 -3.14 4.18 35.26
CA ILE A 416 -4.01 4.09 36.45
C ILE A 416 -3.23 4.38 37.74
N LEU A 417 -2.04 3.81 37.89
CA LEU A 417 -1.17 4.07 39.03
C LEU A 417 -0.83 5.56 39.14
N TRP A 418 -0.46 6.19 38.02
CA TRP A 418 -0.12 7.61 38.01
C TRP A 418 -1.33 8.53 38.21
N ILE A 419 -2.55 8.13 37.84
CA ILE A 419 -3.77 8.86 38.23
C ILE A 419 -3.90 8.92 39.76
N ALA A 420 -3.68 7.79 40.44
CA ALA A 420 -3.73 7.75 41.90
C ALA A 420 -2.61 8.58 42.54
N MET A 421 -1.39 8.52 42.00
CA MET A 421 -0.25 9.29 42.52
C MET A 421 -0.38 10.80 42.29
N LEU A 422 -0.90 11.22 41.13
CA LEU A 422 -1.08 12.62 40.72
C LEU A 422 -2.44 13.20 41.12
N ASN A 423 -3.25 12.44 41.86
CA ASN A 423 -4.46 12.96 42.48
C ASN A 423 -4.08 14.13 43.43
N PRO A 424 -4.91 15.18 43.56
CA PRO A 424 -4.71 16.22 44.58
C PRO A 424 -4.37 15.71 45.98
N ASN A 425 -4.97 14.58 46.39
CA ASN A 425 -4.70 13.92 47.68
C ASN A 425 -3.70 12.76 47.58
N GLY A 426 -3.07 12.57 46.42
CA GLY A 426 -2.14 11.49 46.12
C GLY A 426 -0.76 11.67 46.76
N ILE A 427 0.04 10.60 46.70
CA ILE A 427 1.35 10.54 47.34
C ILE A 427 2.31 11.65 46.89
N ILE A 428 2.23 12.10 45.64
CA ILE A 428 3.12 13.17 45.13
C ILE A 428 2.85 14.49 45.86
N ASN A 429 1.58 14.85 46.04
CA ASN A 429 1.23 16.06 46.77
C ASN A 429 1.50 15.93 48.28
N GLN A 430 1.34 14.72 48.84
CA GLN A 430 1.72 14.46 50.23
C GLN A 430 3.23 14.66 50.46
N ILE A 431 4.08 14.18 49.54
CA ILE A 431 5.53 14.40 49.60
C ILE A 431 5.86 15.89 49.46
N LEU A 432 5.22 16.61 48.53
CA LEU A 432 5.42 18.06 48.39
C LEU A 432 5.01 18.83 49.64
N ALA A 433 3.94 18.40 50.31
CA ALA A 433 3.46 19.00 51.55
C ALA A 433 4.46 18.86 52.71
N VAL A 434 5.28 17.80 52.75
CA VAL A 434 6.39 17.67 53.72
C VAL A 434 7.40 18.83 53.59
N PHE A 435 7.57 19.37 52.39
CA PHE A 435 8.42 20.52 52.11
C PHE A 435 7.65 21.86 52.10
N ASN A 436 6.43 21.91 52.64
CA ASN A 436 5.52 23.06 52.59
C ASN A 436 5.17 23.55 51.17
N ILE A 437 5.29 22.70 50.15
CA ILE A 437 4.92 23.04 48.76
C ILE A 437 3.49 22.57 48.50
N LYS A 438 2.58 23.51 48.18
CA LYS A 438 1.22 23.18 47.74
C LYS A 438 1.24 22.71 46.28
N GLY A 439 1.17 21.39 46.08
CA GLY A 439 1.15 20.80 44.74
C GLY A 439 -0.10 21.17 43.93
N PRO A 440 0.02 21.33 42.60
CA PRO A 440 -1.12 21.62 41.73
C PRO A 440 -2.06 20.42 41.62
N ALA A 441 -3.26 20.65 41.08
CA ALA A 441 -4.12 19.55 40.65
C ALA A 441 -3.65 19.07 39.27
N TRP A 442 -2.57 18.28 39.26
CA TRP A 442 -1.77 17.88 38.09
C TRP A 442 -2.56 17.56 36.83
N LEU A 443 -3.62 16.75 36.95
CA LEU A 443 -4.43 16.29 35.82
C LEU A 443 -5.68 17.16 35.55
N LEU A 444 -6.07 17.99 36.53
CA LEU A 444 -7.33 18.74 36.54
C LEU A 444 -7.15 20.24 36.21
N GLN A 445 -5.92 20.74 36.14
CA GLN A 445 -5.62 22.11 35.72
C GLN A 445 -5.15 22.16 34.26
N GLU A 446 -5.53 23.22 33.54
CA GLU A 446 -5.23 23.38 32.11
C GLU A 446 -3.74 23.52 31.81
N ASN A 447 -2.98 24.16 32.70
CA ASN A 447 -1.56 24.41 32.54
C ASN A 447 -0.69 23.19 32.88
N THR A 448 -1.17 22.25 33.70
CA THR A 448 -0.36 21.11 34.16
C THR A 448 -0.73 19.78 33.50
N SER A 449 -1.95 19.62 32.98
CA SER A 449 -2.47 18.33 32.51
C SER A 449 -1.58 17.69 31.44
N LEU A 450 -1.23 18.44 30.39
CA LEU A 450 -0.42 17.94 29.28
C LEU A 450 0.99 17.54 29.74
N PHE A 451 1.65 18.42 30.50
CA PHE A 451 3.01 18.17 31.01
C PHE A 451 3.07 17.01 32.00
N SER A 452 2.05 16.86 32.84
CA SER A 452 1.96 15.73 33.78
C SER A 452 1.93 14.40 33.04
N VAL A 453 1.08 14.29 31.99
CA VAL A 453 1.06 13.09 31.14
C VAL A 453 2.37 12.92 30.38
N SER A 454 2.95 14.00 29.84
CA SER A 454 4.25 13.95 29.18
C SER A 454 5.35 13.38 30.09
N LEU A 455 5.44 13.83 31.34
CA LEU A 455 6.44 13.34 32.30
C LEU A 455 6.30 11.84 32.58
N VAL A 456 5.07 11.36 32.75
CA VAL A 456 4.81 9.92 32.97
C VAL A 456 5.23 9.09 31.76
N THR A 457 4.95 9.57 30.55
CA THR A 457 5.37 8.86 29.33
C THR A 457 6.88 8.87 29.12
N VAL A 458 7.55 9.98 29.44
CA VAL A 458 9.02 10.05 29.42
C VAL A 458 9.59 9.07 30.42
N TRP A 459 9.13 9.11 31.68
CA TRP A 459 9.56 8.18 32.73
C TRP A 459 9.45 6.71 32.31
N LYS A 460 8.31 6.33 31.71
CA LYS A 460 8.09 4.96 31.21
C LYS A 460 9.07 4.58 30.10
N ASP A 461 9.39 5.51 29.22
CA ASP A 461 10.16 5.25 28.01
C ASP A 461 11.68 5.28 28.25
N ILE A 462 12.18 5.97 29.28
CA ILE A 462 13.62 6.16 29.56
C ILE A 462 14.39 4.85 29.38
N GLY A 463 13.98 3.77 30.05
CA GLY A 463 14.74 2.54 30.05
C GLY A 463 14.93 1.91 28.68
N TYR A 464 13.92 1.95 27.82
CA TYR A 464 14.03 1.42 26.47
C TYR A 464 15.09 2.17 25.65
N TYR A 465 15.06 3.50 25.69
CA TYR A 465 15.97 4.32 24.90
C TYR A 465 17.39 4.38 25.49
N VAL A 466 17.53 4.32 26.82
CA VAL A 466 18.85 4.16 27.47
C VAL A 466 19.54 2.88 26.97
N LEU A 467 18.84 1.74 26.93
CA LEU A 467 19.42 0.48 26.46
C LEU A 467 19.87 0.53 25.00
N ILE A 468 19.10 1.19 24.13
CA ILE A 468 19.49 1.40 22.73
C ILE A 468 20.78 2.24 22.65
N ILE A 469 20.88 3.32 23.42
CA ILE A 469 22.07 4.18 23.42
C ILE A 469 23.28 3.44 24.00
N ILE A 470 23.11 2.63 25.04
CA ILE A 470 24.18 1.78 25.60
C ILE A 470 24.66 0.77 24.55
N SER A 471 23.74 0.12 23.82
CA SER A 471 24.10 -0.79 22.74
C SER A 471 24.91 -0.07 21.64
N GLY A 472 24.52 1.16 21.30
CA GLY A 472 25.30 2.01 20.40
C GLY A 472 26.68 2.39 20.95
N LEU A 473 26.78 2.70 22.25
CA LEU A 473 28.04 3.02 22.92
C LEU A 473 29.01 1.83 22.92
N GLN A 474 28.49 0.63 23.14
CA GLN A 474 29.26 -0.62 23.11
C GLN A 474 29.76 -0.98 21.70
N GLY A 475 29.12 -0.47 20.65
CA GLY A 475 29.58 -0.62 19.27
C GLY A 475 30.79 0.25 18.91
N ILE A 476 31.15 1.23 19.74
CA ILE A 476 32.31 2.10 19.48
C ILE A 476 33.60 1.37 19.86
N PRO A 477 34.57 1.20 18.94
CA PRO A 477 35.81 0.50 19.24
C PRO A 477 36.61 1.16 20.37
N ALA A 478 37.16 0.36 21.28
CA ALA A 478 37.91 0.84 22.45
C ALA A 478 39.15 1.69 22.06
N TYR A 479 39.82 1.35 20.96
CA TYR A 479 41.04 2.05 20.50
C TYR A 479 40.82 3.54 20.25
N VAL A 480 39.59 3.97 19.91
CA VAL A 480 39.25 5.38 19.69
C VAL A 480 39.38 6.17 21.00
N TYR A 481 38.96 5.56 22.12
CA TYR A 481 39.06 6.15 23.45
C TYR A 481 40.50 6.12 23.99
N GLU A 482 41.26 5.08 23.65
CA GLU A 482 42.68 4.97 23.99
C GLU A 482 43.51 6.03 23.28
N ALA A 483 43.29 6.23 21.98
CA ALA A 483 43.92 7.30 21.20
C ALA A 483 43.62 8.69 21.80
N ALA A 484 42.36 8.97 22.14
CA ALA A 484 41.99 10.23 22.78
C ALA A 484 42.67 10.43 24.15
N LYS A 485 42.93 9.34 24.89
CA LYS A 485 43.64 9.37 26.16
C LYS A 485 45.14 9.64 25.97
N LEU A 486 45.76 9.10 24.92
CA LEU A 486 47.14 9.40 24.52
C LEU A 486 47.29 10.89 24.16
N ASP A 487 46.29 11.46 23.49
CA ASP A 487 46.20 12.89 23.15
C ASP A 487 45.84 13.80 24.34
N LYS A 488 45.73 13.24 25.56
CA LYS A 488 45.32 13.94 26.80
C LYS A 488 43.99 14.70 26.65
N ALA A 489 43.06 14.19 25.84
CA ALA A 489 41.73 14.79 25.70
C ALA A 489 40.95 14.71 27.03
N SER A 490 40.29 15.79 27.42
CA SER A 490 39.43 15.82 28.62
C SER A 490 38.17 15.00 28.41
N LYS A 491 37.57 14.46 29.49
CA LYS A 491 36.33 13.63 29.41
C LYS A 491 35.18 14.34 28.70
N SER A 492 35.05 15.66 28.90
CA SER A 492 34.03 16.47 28.21
C SER A 492 34.32 16.56 26.71
N ARG A 493 35.59 16.81 26.32
CA ARG A 493 36.01 16.84 24.92
C ARG A 493 35.84 15.48 24.25
N THR A 494 36.20 14.39 24.91
CA THR A 494 35.96 13.03 24.43
C THR A 494 34.46 12.78 24.23
N PHE A 495 33.62 13.18 25.18
CA PHE A 495 32.17 12.97 25.07
C PHE A 495 31.53 13.76 23.90
N PHE A 496 31.77 15.07 23.82
CA PHE A 496 31.13 15.92 22.82
C PHE A 496 31.75 15.80 21.42
N ASN A 497 33.07 15.57 21.31
CA ASN A 497 33.75 15.58 20.02
C ASN A 497 34.00 14.17 19.45
N ILE A 498 33.89 13.11 20.27
CA ILE A 498 34.15 11.73 19.82
C ILE A 498 32.90 10.88 20.03
N THR A 499 32.42 10.76 21.27
CA THR A 499 31.30 9.86 21.59
C THR A 499 29.99 10.28 20.91
N ILE A 500 29.55 11.53 21.06
CA ILE A 500 28.29 12.00 20.45
C ILE A 500 28.31 11.88 18.91
N PRO A 501 29.36 12.33 18.20
CA PRO A 501 29.44 12.17 16.75
C PRO A 501 29.41 10.70 16.29
N LEU A 502 30.14 9.81 16.97
CA LEU A 502 30.13 8.38 16.63
C LEU A 502 28.80 7.70 16.98
N LEU A 503 28.08 8.22 17.98
CA LEU A 503 26.72 7.79 18.32
C LEU A 503 25.63 8.39 17.41
N ALA A 504 25.95 9.32 16.50
CA ALA A 504 24.96 10.00 15.68
C ALA A 504 23.97 9.08 14.94
N PRO A 505 24.36 7.89 14.40
CA PRO A 505 23.39 6.95 13.80
C PRO A 505 22.36 6.46 14.81
N THR A 506 22.81 6.07 16.01
CA THR A 506 21.96 5.56 17.09
C THR A 506 21.06 6.65 17.64
N LEU A 507 21.60 7.85 17.87
CA LEU A 507 20.82 9.01 18.32
C LEU A 507 19.77 9.43 17.29
N SER A 508 20.11 9.37 16.00
CA SER A 508 19.15 9.65 14.92
C SER A 508 18.00 8.66 14.90
N PHE A 509 18.31 7.37 15.07
CA PHE A 509 17.29 6.32 15.17
C PHE A 509 16.37 6.52 16.39
N VAL A 510 16.95 6.79 17.56
CA VAL A 510 16.22 7.08 18.81
C VAL A 510 15.33 8.29 18.64
N PHE A 511 15.87 9.39 18.10
CA PHE A 511 15.14 10.63 17.88
C PHE A 511 13.95 10.42 16.92
N ILE A 512 14.17 9.79 15.76
CA ILE A 512 13.10 9.51 14.78
C ILE A 512 12.00 8.67 15.41
N THR A 513 12.39 7.57 16.07
CA THR A 513 11.45 6.61 16.62
C THR A 513 10.62 7.26 17.73
N LYS A 514 11.27 7.99 18.65
CA LYS A 514 10.55 8.70 19.71
C LYS A 514 9.65 9.79 19.14
N PHE A 515 10.13 10.53 18.14
CA PHE A 515 9.37 11.58 17.51
C PHE A 515 8.09 11.03 16.87
N ILE A 516 8.18 9.97 16.05
CA ILE A 516 7.00 9.31 15.46
C ILE A 516 6.04 8.81 16.55
N ASN A 517 6.57 8.19 17.61
CA ASN A 517 5.74 7.67 18.71
C ASN A 517 5.07 8.79 19.53
N SER A 518 5.71 9.95 19.67
CA SER A 518 5.15 11.09 20.42
C SER A 518 3.93 11.70 19.73
N PHE A 519 3.94 11.79 18.40
CA PHE A 519 2.77 12.22 17.61
C PHE A 519 1.61 11.21 17.67
N LYS A 520 1.93 9.93 17.89
CA LYS A 520 0.96 8.83 18.00
C LYS A 520 0.48 8.57 19.43
N VAL A 521 0.84 9.41 20.41
CA VAL A 521 0.45 9.20 21.82
C VAL A 521 -1.07 9.15 21.94
N PHE A 522 -1.64 8.10 22.53
CA PHE A 522 -3.09 7.97 22.65
C PHE A 522 -3.52 7.51 24.04
N ALA A 523 -3.14 6.29 24.40
CA ALA A 523 -3.59 5.64 25.63
C ALA A 523 -3.38 6.45 26.92
N PRO A 524 -2.22 7.09 27.19
CA PRO A 524 -2.05 7.79 28.46
C PRO A 524 -2.90 9.07 28.50
N ILE A 525 -3.17 9.70 27.36
CA ILE A 525 -4.07 10.86 27.28
C ILE A 525 -5.52 10.43 27.56
N GLU A 526 -5.99 9.38 26.89
CA GLU A 526 -7.33 8.81 27.12
C GLU A 526 -7.51 8.44 28.60
N ILE A 527 -6.60 7.64 29.15
CA ILE A 527 -6.77 7.05 30.48
C ILE A 527 -6.58 8.09 31.59
N MET A 528 -5.53 8.92 31.51
CA MET A 528 -5.19 9.82 32.63
C MET A 528 -6.00 11.10 32.64
N THR A 529 -6.40 11.62 31.48
CA THR A 529 -6.98 12.98 31.38
C THR A 529 -8.25 13.06 30.56
N ASN A 530 -8.56 12.07 29.72
CA ASN A 530 -9.65 12.15 28.73
C ASN A 530 -9.60 13.45 27.89
N GLY A 531 -8.40 13.94 27.56
CA GLY A 531 -8.18 15.20 26.84
C GLY A 531 -8.11 16.46 27.71
N GLY A 532 -8.26 16.32 29.03
CA GLY A 532 -7.98 17.36 30.02
C GLY A 532 -9.06 18.45 30.09
N PRO A 533 -9.03 19.31 31.12
CA PRO A 533 -9.95 20.43 31.25
C PRO A 533 -9.87 21.33 30.00
N MET A 534 -11.02 21.68 29.42
CA MET A 534 -11.14 22.55 28.23
C MET A 534 -10.26 22.13 27.02
N GLY A 535 -9.89 20.85 26.92
CA GLY A 535 -9.05 20.32 25.85
C GLY A 535 -7.55 20.61 26.04
N SER A 536 -7.10 20.92 27.26
CA SER A 536 -5.69 21.25 27.56
C SER A 536 -4.69 20.13 27.28
N SER A 537 -5.09 18.87 27.41
CA SER A 537 -4.28 17.71 27.03
C SER A 537 -4.80 16.99 25.78
N MET A 538 -5.74 17.60 25.06
CA MET A 538 -6.29 17.04 23.83
C MET A 538 -5.18 16.97 22.79
N VAL A 539 -4.81 15.77 22.34
CA VAL A 539 -3.85 15.54 21.25
C VAL A 539 -4.56 15.02 20.02
N LEU A 540 -3.97 15.22 18.85
CA LEU A 540 -4.59 14.93 17.56
C LEU A 540 -5.04 13.46 17.39
N SER A 541 -4.23 12.50 17.84
CA SER A 541 -4.56 11.07 17.91
C SER A 541 -5.79 10.78 18.78
N TYR A 542 -5.91 11.41 19.95
CA TYR A 542 -7.07 11.28 20.83
C TYR A 542 -8.30 12.00 20.25
N TRP A 543 -8.12 13.16 19.62
CA TRP A 543 -9.18 13.86 18.89
C TRP A 543 -9.75 12.99 17.76
N VAL A 544 -8.91 12.32 16.96
CA VAL A 544 -9.36 11.41 15.89
C VAL A 544 -10.23 10.30 16.46
N TYR A 545 -9.83 9.72 17.59
CA TYR A 545 -10.62 8.71 18.29
C TYR A 545 -11.95 9.29 18.80
N LYS A 546 -11.94 10.43 19.49
CA LYS A 546 -13.14 11.09 20.02
C LYS A 546 -14.14 11.39 18.91
N VAL A 547 -13.70 11.98 17.80
CA VAL A 547 -14.57 12.32 16.66
C VAL A 547 -15.10 11.08 15.95
N GLY A 548 -14.27 10.05 15.75
CA GLY A 548 -14.63 8.87 14.97
C GLY A 548 -15.44 7.84 15.77
N ARG A 549 -14.98 7.49 16.98
CA ARG A 549 -15.54 6.42 17.80
C ARG A 549 -16.67 6.90 18.70
N ILE A 550 -16.52 8.07 19.33
CA ILE A 550 -17.53 8.62 20.25
C ILE A 550 -18.54 9.48 19.47
N GLY A 551 -18.04 10.36 18.59
CA GLY A 551 -18.87 11.27 17.79
C GLY A 551 -19.47 10.64 16.52
N PHE A 552 -19.10 9.41 16.16
CA PHE A 552 -19.53 8.71 14.94
C PHE A 552 -19.29 9.49 13.62
N ASN A 553 -18.40 10.48 13.64
CA ASN A 553 -18.06 11.33 12.50
C ASN A 553 -16.82 10.80 11.77
N TYR A 554 -16.92 9.60 11.21
CA TYR A 554 -15.79 8.87 10.63
C TYR A 554 -15.07 9.62 9.50
N GLY A 555 -15.79 10.34 8.64
CA GLY A 555 -15.18 11.13 7.56
C GLY A 555 -14.27 12.26 8.08
N GLN A 556 -14.67 12.93 9.17
CA GLN A 556 -13.87 13.97 9.80
C GLN A 556 -12.69 13.37 10.58
N ALA A 557 -12.91 12.25 11.27
CA ALA A 557 -11.83 11.52 11.94
C ALA A 557 -10.75 11.05 10.95
N MET A 558 -11.15 10.50 9.80
CA MET A 558 -10.22 10.12 8.72
C MET A 558 -9.49 11.33 8.15
N ALA A 559 -10.15 12.47 7.99
CA ALA A 559 -9.50 13.72 7.56
C ALA A 559 -8.43 14.18 8.56
N GLY A 560 -8.74 14.17 9.86
CA GLY A 560 -7.75 14.48 10.90
C GLY A 560 -6.59 13.47 10.98
N ALA A 561 -6.86 12.18 10.77
CA ALA A 561 -5.83 11.14 10.72
C ALA A 561 -4.87 11.31 9.53
N ILE A 562 -5.37 11.78 8.37
CA ILE A 562 -4.53 12.15 7.23
C ILE A 562 -3.64 13.34 7.59
N ILE A 563 -4.17 14.35 8.26
CA ILE A 563 -3.37 15.51 8.70
C ILE A 563 -2.30 15.07 9.69
N LEU A 564 -2.63 14.22 10.67
CA LEU A 564 -1.63 13.63 11.58
C LEU A 564 -0.54 12.89 10.80
N THR A 565 -0.92 12.08 9.81
CA THR A 565 0.03 11.35 8.96
C THR A 565 0.93 12.30 8.17
N LEU A 566 0.38 13.38 7.60
CA LEU A 566 1.13 14.40 6.88
C LEU A 566 2.11 15.13 7.81
N MET A 567 1.69 15.47 9.03
CA MET A 567 2.58 16.09 10.03
C MET A 567 3.76 15.17 10.35
N ILE A 568 3.51 13.88 10.61
CA ILE A 568 4.55 12.89 10.87
C ILE A 568 5.47 12.74 9.64
N ALA A 569 4.90 12.65 8.43
CA ALA A 569 5.65 12.48 7.19
C ALA A 569 6.56 13.69 6.89
N ILE A 570 6.05 14.91 7.02
CA ILE A 570 6.82 16.16 6.83
C ILE A 570 7.96 16.22 7.85
N CYS A 571 7.68 15.97 9.11
CA CYS A 571 8.71 16.03 10.15
C CYS A 571 9.76 14.92 9.96
N THR A 572 9.34 13.70 9.61
CA THR A 572 10.26 12.59 9.33
C THR A 572 11.13 12.89 8.11
N PHE A 573 10.57 13.50 7.07
CA PHE A 573 11.29 13.93 5.89
C PHE A 573 12.34 15.00 6.22
N ILE A 574 11.95 16.04 6.96
CA ILE A 574 12.85 17.09 7.46
C ILE A 574 13.99 16.44 8.24
N ASN A 575 13.66 15.60 9.21
CA ASN A 575 14.64 14.97 10.06
C ASN A 575 15.63 14.10 9.27
N ASN A 576 15.15 13.26 8.35
CA ASN A 576 16.01 12.46 7.47
C ASN A 576 16.91 13.33 6.58
N ARG A 577 16.43 14.49 6.14
CA ARG A 577 17.19 15.40 5.27
C ARG A 577 18.35 16.08 5.99
N TYR A 578 18.17 16.43 7.26
CA TYR A 578 19.18 17.10 8.08
C TYR A 578 20.12 16.11 8.79
N LEU A 579 19.59 15.09 9.46
CA LEU A 579 20.42 14.14 10.22
C LEU A 579 21.26 13.22 9.32
N ARG A 580 20.76 12.75 8.17
CA ARG A 580 21.58 11.92 7.25
C ARG A 580 22.77 12.67 6.63
N ARG A 581 22.76 14.01 6.62
CA ARG A 581 23.94 14.79 6.19
C ARG A 581 25.08 14.75 7.20
N ILE A 582 24.77 14.56 8.48
CA ILE A 582 25.74 14.50 9.58
C ILE A 582 26.32 13.07 9.71
N VAL A 583 25.57 12.05 9.26
CA VAL A 583 25.89 10.62 9.41
C VAL A 583 26.58 10.02 8.17
N ARG A 584 27.53 10.72 7.55
CA ARG A 584 28.38 10.11 6.49
C ARG A 584 29.71 9.69 7.09
N TYR A 585 30.00 8.39 6.97
CA TYR A 585 31.31 7.79 7.25
C TYR A 585 32.36 8.35 6.30
#